data_AF-A0A6A2Y9L9-F1
#
_entry.id   AF-A0A6A2Y9L9-F1
#
_cell.length_a   1.000
_cell.length_b   1.000
_cell.length_c   1.000
_cell.angle_alpha   90.00
_cell.angle_beta   90.00
_cell.angle_gamma   90.00
#
_symmetry.space_group_name_H-M   'P 1'
#
loop_
_entity.id
_entity.type
_entity.pdbx_description
1 polymer ?
#
loop_
_entity_poly.entity_id
_entity_poly.type
_entity_poly.pdbx_seq_one_letter_code
_entity_poly.pdbx_strand_id
1 'polypeptide(L)'
;MTGLGSSCGTCKFLRRKCSNECVFAPYFCYDDAANYFAAVHKVFGASNVSKLLLHLPVHNRSDAIVTISYEALARIRDPVFGCVAHIFSLQQQVASLPEEIEVHINQMANHAVEIPSNGNLLAGKYPDDEMRFVSMDEIMNTLYFQDEQATTG
;
A
#
# COMPACT_ATOMS: atom_id res chain seq x y z
N MET A 1 -15.78 -23.54 -2.56
CA MET A 1 -15.43 -24.90 -2.09
C MET A 1 -14.61 -25.58 -3.17
N THR A 2 -13.29 -25.54 -3.09
CA THR A 2 -12.38 -26.17 -4.07
C THR A 2 -11.57 -27.26 -3.38
N GLY A 3 -11.93 -28.51 -3.68
CA GLY A 3 -11.12 -29.74 -3.66
C GLY A 3 -10.24 -30.06 -2.45
N LEU A 4 -10.65 -31.06 -1.65
CA LEU A 4 -9.81 -31.78 -0.67
C LEU A 4 -8.66 -32.62 -1.31
N GLY A 5 -8.05 -32.18 -2.42
CA GLY A 5 -7.10 -33.01 -3.18
C GLY A 5 -5.98 -32.31 -3.93
N SER A 6 -6.01 -30.98 -4.09
CA SER A 6 -4.92 -30.24 -4.75
C SER A 6 -4.05 -29.50 -3.74
N SER A 7 -2.74 -29.53 -3.93
CA SER A 7 -1.79 -28.73 -3.13
C SER A 7 -2.01 -27.24 -3.40
N CYS A 8 -2.08 -26.41 -2.35
CA CYS A 8 -2.16 -24.95 -2.53
C CYS A 8 -0.92 -24.40 -3.25
N GLY A 9 -1.03 -23.20 -3.84
CA GLY A 9 0.03 -22.53 -4.59
C GLY A 9 1.33 -22.37 -3.78
N THR A 10 1.23 -22.07 -2.48
CA THR A 10 2.39 -22.02 -1.58
C THR A 10 3.07 -23.38 -1.42
N CYS A 11 2.32 -24.44 -1.13
CA CYS A 11 2.90 -25.77 -0.95
C CYS A 11 3.46 -26.34 -2.25
N LYS A 12 2.82 -26.02 -3.40
CA LYS A 12 3.34 -26.30 -4.74
C LYS A 12 4.68 -25.59 -4.99
N PHE A 13 4.77 -24.29 -4.68
CA PHE A 13 6.02 -23.52 -4.79
C PHE A 13 7.14 -24.10 -3.91
N LEU A 14 6.81 -24.42 -2.65
CA LEU A 14 7.74 -24.99 -1.67
C LEU A 14 8.06 -26.48 -1.91
N ARG A 15 7.43 -27.11 -2.91
CA ARG A 15 7.57 -28.55 -3.22
C ARG A 15 7.35 -29.47 -2.02
N ARG A 16 6.36 -29.15 -1.17
CA ARG A 16 5.98 -29.92 0.02
C ARG A 16 4.54 -30.39 -0.02
N LYS A 17 4.19 -31.39 0.79
CA LYS A 17 2.80 -31.86 0.96
C LYS A 17 1.95 -30.77 1.61
N CYS A 18 0.77 -30.50 1.05
CA CYS A 18 -0.24 -29.63 1.66
C CYS A 18 -1.11 -30.46 2.62
N SER A 19 -1.15 -30.10 3.89
CA SER A 19 -2.04 -30.71 4.90
C SER A 19 -3.40 -30.00 4.94
N ASN A 20 -4.38 -30.62 5.61
CA ASN A 20 -5.70 -30.02 5.84
C ASN A 20 -5.61 -28.77 6.75
N GLU A 21 -4.61 -28.71 7.64
CA GLU A 21 -4.33 -27.58 8.54
C GLU A 21 -3.40 -26.53 7.91
N CYS A 22 -3.23 -26.53 6.59
CA CYS A 22 -2.32 -25.60 5.93
C CYS A 22 -2.83 -24.15 6.03
N VAL A 23 -2.12 -23.31 6.80
CA VAL A 23 -2.46 -21.89 6.96
C VAL A 23 -2.50 -21.10 5.65
N PHE A 24 -1.78 -21.55 4.61
CA PHE A 24 -1.73 -20.86 3.31
C PHE A 24 -2.84 -21.30 2.35
N ALA A 25 -3.42 -22.48 2.57
CA ALA A 25 -4.35 -23.08 1.62
C ALA A 25 -5.59 -22.22 1.35
N PRO A 26 -6.18 -21.50 2.32
CA PRO A 26 -7.32 -20.63 2.06
C PRO A 26 -7.00 -19.40 1.19
N TYR A 27 -5.73 -19.02 1.06
CA TYR A 27 -5.35 -17.73 0.47
C TYR A 27 -4.59 -17.88 -0.86
N PHE A 28 -3.88 -19.00 -1.07
CA PHE A 28 -3.10 -19.26 -2.29
C PHE A 28 -3.71 -20.43 -3.09
N CYS A 29 -4.92 -20.24 -3.60
CA CYS A 29 -5.75 -21.33 -4.18
C CYS A 29 -5.53 -21.59 -5.68
N TYR A 30 -4.82 -20.71 -6.40
CA TYR A 30 -4.74 -20.71 -7.87
C TYR A 30 -3.31 -20.95 -8.38
N ASP A 31 -3.16 -21.30 -9.65
CA ASP A 31 -1.84 -21.55 -10.25
C ASP A 31 -0.93 -20.31 -10.24
N ASP A 32 -1.50 -19.12 -10.45
CA ASP A 32 -0.76 -17.85 -10.36
C ASP A 32 -0.29 -17.54 -8.93
N ALA A 33 -0.91 -18.16 -7.93
CA ALA A 33 -0.58 -17.97 -6.53
C ALA A 33 0.85 -18.42 -6.20
N ALA A 34 1.44 -19.34 -6.98
CA ALA A 34 2.85 -19.71 -6.85
C ALA A 34 3.79 -18.56 -7.23
N ASN A 35 3.44 -17.75 -8.24
CA ASN A 35 4.24 -16.60 -8.67
C ASN A 35 4.18 -15.47 -7.63
N TYR A 36 2.99 -15.19 -7.09
CA TYR A 36 2.82 -14.21 -6.01
C TYR A 36 3.57 -14.65 -4.74
N PHE A 37 3.50 -15.94 -4.41
CA PHE A 37 4.20 -16.48 -3.25
C PHE A 37 5.72 -16.40 -3.38
N ALA A 38 6.28 -16.39 -4.60
CA ALA A 38 7.72 -16.24 -4.79
C ALA A 38 8.24 -14.91 -4.23
N ALA A 39 7.53 -13.80 -4.46
CA ALA A 39 7.88 -12.50 -3.91
C ALA A 39 7.79 -12.51 -2.38
N VAL A 40 6.67 -13.01 -1.83
CA VAL A 40 6.43 -13.13 -0.39
C VAL A 40 7.52 -13.96 0.28
N HIS A 41 7.87 -15.11 -0.30
CA HIS A 41 8.92 -15.98 0.19
C HIS A 41 10.29 -15.31 0.17
N LYS A 42 10.62 -14.57 -0.90
CA LYS A 42 11.90 -13.89 -1.03
C LYS A 42 12.06 -12.73 -0.04
N VAL A 43 11.01 -11.97 0.24
CA VAL A 43 11.08 -10.78 1.09
C VAL A 43 10.89 -11.13 2.57
N PHE A 44 9.87 -11.91 2.90
CA PHE A 44 9.50 -12.19 4.29
C PHE A 44 9.84 -13.60 4.75
N GLY A 45 9.86 -14.56 3.81
CA GLY A 45 10.05 -15.98 4.11
C GLY A 45 8.76 -16.67 4.57
N ALA A 46 8.59 -17.93 4.14
CA ALA A 46 7.37 -18.70 4.43
C ALA A 46 7.11 -18.85 5.95
N SER A 47 8.15 -19.08 6.75
CA SER A 47 8.00 -19.30 8.19
C SER A 47 7.54 -18.05 8.93
N ASN A 48 8.04 -16.87 8.56
CA ASN A 48 7.65 -15.61 9.20
C ASN A 48 6.21 -15.26 8.87
N VAL A 49 5.81 -15.40 7.59
CA VAL A 49 4.42 -15.18 7.18
C VAL A 49 3.49 -16.19 7.86
N SER A 50 3.88 -17.46 7.94
CA SER A 50 3.10 -18.48 8.66
C SER A 50 2.90 -18.08 10.12
N LYS A 51 3.96 -17.65 10.81
CA LYS A 51 3.88 -17.19 12.21
C LYS A 51 2.96 -15.99 12.33
N LEU A 52 3.15 -14.96 11.51
CA LEU A 52 2.32 -13.75 11.52
C LEU A 52 0.84 -14.07 11.36
N LEU A 53 0.48 -14.86 10.34
CA LEU A 53 -0.92 -15.26 10.13
C LEU A 53 -1.50 -15.99 11.33
N LEU A 54 -0.75 -16.89 11.95
CA LEU A 54 -1.23 -17.65 13.12
C LEU A 54 -1.48 -16.76 14.34
N HIS A 55 -0.75 -15.65 14.50
CA HIS A 55 -0.98 -14.68 15.57
C HIS A 55 -2.18 -13.75 15.30
N LEU A 56 -2.62 -13.63 14.05
CA LEU A 56 -3.76 -12.81 13.70
C LEU A 56 -5.10 -13.55 13.88
N PRO A 57 -6.16 -12.84 14.30
CA PRO A 57 -7.54 -13.35 14.20
C PRO A 57 -7.86 -13.78 12.76
N VAL A 58 -8.62 -14.87 12.61
CA VAL A 58 -8.89 -15.48 11.30
C VAL A 58 -9.46 -14.49 10.28
N HIS A 59 -10.34 -13.58 10.72
CA HIS A 59 -10.97 -12.58 9.85
C HIS A 59 -9.97 -11.57 9.26
N ASN A 60 -8.84 -11.30 9.94
CA ASN A 60 -7.81 -10.37 9.47
C ASN A 60 -6.79 -11.02 8.53
N ARG A 61 -6.73 -12.36 8.48
CA ARG A 61 -5.66 -13.08 7.74
C ARG A 61 -5.75 -12.89 6.23
N SER A 62 -6.97 -12.72 5.70
CA SER A 62 -7.18 -12.45 4.27
C SER A 62 -6.52 -11.14 3.87
N ASP A 63 -6.86 -10.06 4.57
CA ASP A 63 -6.32 -8.73 4.32
C ASP A 63 -4.81 -8.68 4.57
N ALA A 64 -4.34 -9.34 5.64
CA ALA A 64 -2.92 -9.46 5.90
C ALA A 64 -2.16 -10.12 4.74
N ILE A 65 -2.68 -11.21 4.14
CA ILE A 65 -2.03 -11.82 2.97
C ILE A 65 -1.99 -10.90 1.76
N VAL A 66 -3.07 -10.15 1.51
CA VAL A 66 -3.10 -9.18 0.40
C VAL A 66 -2.02 -8.12 0.61
N THR A 67 -1.96 -7.54 1.81
CA THR A 67 -0.96 -6.51 2.18
C THR A 67 0.46 -7.04 2.07
N ILE A 68 0.77 -8.19 2.67
CA ILE A 68 2.10 -8.82 2.60
C ILE A 68 2.50 -9.11 1.14
N SER A 69 1.54 -9.56 0.31
CA SER A 69 1.82 -9.82 -1.11
C SER A 69 2.14 -8.53 -1.87
N TYR A 70 1.38 -7.46 -1.61
CA TYR A 70 1.64 -6.14 -2.18
C TYR A 70 3.02 -5.60 -1.78
N GLU A 71 3.32 -5.60 -0.48
CA GLU A 71 4.59 -5.11 0.05
C GLU A 71 5.78 -5.90 -0.50
N ALA A 72 5.66 -7.23 -0.58
CA ALA A 72 6.69 -8.06 -1.16
C ALA A 72 6.93 -7.71 -2.63
N LEU A 73 5.87 -7.57 -3.43
CA LEU A 73 6.01 -7.17 -4.83
C LEU A 73 6.64 -5.79 -4.99
N ALA A 74 6.24 -4.83 -4.15
CA ALA A 74 6.82 -3.49 -4.15
C ALA A 74 8.33 -3.56 -3.82
N ARG A 75 8.73 -4.35 -2.82
CA ARG A 75 10.15 -4.55 -2.46
C ARG A 75 10.96 -5.28 -3.54
N ILE A 76 10.34 -6.19 -4.31
CA ILE A 76 10.99 -6.80 -5.47
C ILE A 76 11.24 -5.77 -6.58
N ARG A 77 10.31 -4.85 -6.80
CA ARG A 77 10.42 -3.79 -7.82
C ARG A 77 11.40 -2.69 -7.42
N ASP A 78 11.32 -2.25 -6.17
CA ASP A 78 12.20 -1.27 -5.55
C ASP A 78 12.86 -1.87 -4.30
N PRO A 79 14.08 -2.42 -4.45
CA PRO A 79 14.81 -3.03 -3.33
C PRO A 79 15.27 -2.04 -2.25
N VAL A 80 15.22 -0.72 -2.52
CA VAL A 80 15.70 0.30 -1.59
C VAL A 80 14.55 0.81 -0.74
N PHE A 81 13.43 1.21 -1.35
CA PHE A 81 12.30 1.84 -0.66
C PHE A 81 11.03 0.99 -0.66
N GLY A 82 10.89 0.01 -1.56
CA GLY A 82 9.71 -0.86 -1.64
C GLY A 82 8.41 -0.06 -1.74
N CYS A 83 7.42 -0.39 -0.90
CA CYS A 83 6.13 0.31 -0.87
C CYS A 83 6.23 1.75 -0.32
N VAL A 84 7.31 2.13 0.37
CA VAL A 84 7.50 3.49 0.90
C VAL A 84 7.63 4.50 -0.24
N ALA A 85 8.24 4.12 -1.37
CA ALA A 85 8.29 4.97 -2.56
C ALA A 85 6.88 5.30 -3.09
N HIS A 86 5.94 4.35 -3.02
CA HIS A 86 4.56 4.58 -3.42
C HIS A 86 3.84 5.52 -2.44
N ILE A 87 4.06 5.36 -1.13
CA ILE A 87 3.51 6.27 -0.10
C ILE A 87 3.97 7.70 -0.39
N PHE A 88 5.28 7.88 -0.61
CA PHE A 88 5.84 9.19 -0.91
C PHE A 88 5.28 9.79 -2.21
N SER A 89 5.21 9.00 -3.28
CA SER A 89 4.64 9.45 -4.55
C SER A 89 3.18 9.89 -4.41
N LEU A 90 2.39 9.19 -3.59
CA LEU A 90 1.01 9.59 -3.30
C LEU A 90 0.94 10.86 -2.45
N GLN A 91 1.80 10.99 -1.44
CA GLN A 91 1.88 12.21 -0.63
C GLN A 91 2.27 13.43 -1.48
N GLN A 92 3.21 13.27 -2.40
CA GLN A 92 3.60 14.33 -3.33
C GLN A 92 2.44 14.74 -4.26
N GLN A 93 1.69 13.77 -4.79
CA GLN A 93 0.51 14.05 -5.60
C GLN A 93 -0.55 14.81 -4.79
N VAL A 94 -0.83 14.37 -3.55
CA VAL A 94 -1.76 15.09 -2.66
C VAL A 94 -1.28 16.52 -2.39
N ALA A 95 0.03 16.73 -2.29
CA ALA A 95 0.63 18.05 -2.08
C ALA A 95 0.59 18.96 -3.33
N SER A 96 0.69 18.40 -4.55
CA SER A 96 0.68 19.19 -5.79
C SER A 96 -0.72 19.54 -6.29
N LEU A 97 -1.71 18.71 -5.97
CA LEU A 97 -3.09 18.88 -6.43
C LEU A 97 -3.69 20.27 -6.12
N PRO A 98 -3.50 20.89 -4.93
CA PRO A 98 -4.01 22.23 -4.66
C PRO A 98 -3.44 23.30 -5.61
N GLU A 99 -2.13 23.25 -5.89
CA GLU A 99 -1.47 24.17 -6.84
C GLU A 99 -2.02 23.97 -8.26
N GLU A 100 -2.17 22.72 -8.69
CA GLU A 100 -2.77 22.38 -9.98
C GLU A 100 -4.21 22.92 -10.10
N ILE A 101 -5.02 22.78 -9.04
CA ILE A 101 -6.37 23.32 -8.97
C ILE A 101 -6.34 24.86 -9.09
N GLU A 102 -5.45 25.53 -8.37
CA GLU A 102 -5.34 27.00 -8.41
C GLU A 102 -4.96 27.50 -9.81
N VAL A 103 -3.98 26.85 -10.44
CA VAL A 103 -3.57 27.15 -11.82
C VAL A 103 -4.76 27.03 -12.78
N HIS A 104 -5.55 25.96 -12.67
CA HIS A 104 -6.72 25.76 -13.50
C HIS A 104 -7.86 26.76 -13.23
N ILE A 105 -8.09 27.12 -11.97
CA ILE A 105 -9.05 28.18 -11.60
C ILE A 105 -8.65 29.51 -12.26
N ASN A 106 -7.36 29.87 -12.18
CA ASN A 106 -6.85 31.10 -12.78
C ASN A 106 -6.95 31.10 -14.32
N GLN A 107 -6.67 29.96 -14.96
CA GLN A 107 -6.87 29.79 -16.40
C GLN A 107 -8.33 30.00 -16.81
N MET A 108 -9.27 29.38 -16.09
CA MET A 108 -10.70 29.54 -16.35
C MET A 108 -11.16 31.00 -16.17
N ALA A 109 -10.68 31.68 -15.13
CA ALA A 109 -10.99 33.09 -14.90
C ALA A 109 -10.48 33.98 -16.05
N ASN A 110 -9.25 33.76 -16.51
CA ASN A 110 -8.68 34.53 -17.61
C ASN A 110 -9.43 34.31 -18.93
N HIS A 111 -9.92 33.10 -19.18
CA HIS A 111 -10.69 32.78 -20.38
C HIS A 111 -12.16 33.28 -20.30
N ALA A 112 -12.72 33.43 -19.10
CA ALA A 112 -14.06 33.97 -18.89
C ALA A 112 -14.16 35.50 -19.13
N VAL A 113 -13.03 36.22 -19.15
CA VAL A 113 -12.97 37.68 -19.37
C VAL A 113 -13.23 38.07 -20.83
N GLU A 114 -13.27 37.13 -21.78
CA GLU A 114 -13.59 37.41 -23.19
C GLU A 114 -15.09 37.49 -23.52
N ILE A 115 -15.99 37.36 -22.53
CA ILE A 115 -17.43 37.62 -22.72
C ILE A 115 -17.82 38.91 -21.96
N PRO A 116 -18.20 40.00 -22.63
CA PRO A 116 -18.60 41.23 -21.95
C PRO A 116 -19.98 41.00 -21.34
N SER A 117 -20.05 40.75 -20.03
CA SER A 117 -21.30 40.77 -19.29
C SER A 117 -21.12 41.22 -17.84
N ASN A 118 -21.70 42.39 -17.60
CA ASN A 118 -21.81 43.15 -16.38
C ASN A 118 -22.46 42.31 -15.25
N GLY A 119 -21.75 42.04 -14.13
CA GLY A 119 -22.37 41.43 -12.95
C GLY A 119 -21.40 40.92 -11.88
N ASN A 120 -21.40 41.57 -10.71
CA ASN A 120 -20.66 41.19 -9.50
C ASN A 120 -20.91 39.73 -9.07
N LEU A 121 -19.86 38.95 -8.79
CA LEU A 121 -19.92 37.75 -7.95
C LEU A 121 -18.70 37.68 -7.01
N LEU A 122 -19.01 37.45 -5.74
CA LEU A 122 -18.13 37.53 -4.58
C LEU A 122 -17.04 36.45 -4.60
N ALA A 123 -15.78 36.85 -4.45
CA ALA A 123 -14.66 35.97 -4.17
C ALA A 123 -14.82 35.35 -2.77
N GLY A 124 -15.25 34.08 -2.73
CA GLY A 124 -15.28 33.29 -1.50
C GLY A 124 -13.86 32.96 -1.05
N LYS A 125 -13.47 33.44 0.13
CA LYS A 125 -12.22 33.07 0.80
C LYS A 125 -12.36 31.66 1.35
N TYR A 126 -11.55 30.72 0.86
CA TYR A 126 -11.28 29.46 1.56
C TYR A 126 -10.26 29.73 2.67
N PRO A 127 -10.51 29.35 3.93
CA PRO A 127 -9.54 29.51 5.00
C PRO A 127 -8.40 28.48 4.84
N ASP A 128 -7.17 28.97 4.96
CA ASP A 128 -5.94 28.19 5.05
C ASP A 128 -6.03 27.19 6.21
N ASP A 129 -6.21 25.90 5.91
CA ASP A 129 -5.89 24.83 6.85
C ASP A 129 -4.56 24.22 6.39
N GLU A 130 -3.48 24.69 7.01
CA GLU A 130 -2.10 24.33 6.70
C GLU A 130 -1.89 22.85 7.06
N MET A 131 -2.11 21.97 6.08
CA MET A 131 -1.75 20.56 6.19
C MET A 131 -0.23 20.47 6.29
N ARG A 132 0.31 20.41 7.52
CA ARG A 132 1.74 20.23 7.77
C ARG A 132 2.21 18.93 7.11
N PHE A 133 2.95 19.06 6.02
CA PHE A 133 3.61 17.96 5.34
C PHE A 133 4.84 17.53 6.14
N VAL A 134 4.86 16.26 6.54
CA VAL A 134 5.97 15.64 7.28
C VAL A 134 7.13 15.39 6.30
N SER A 135 8.32 15.89 6.64
CA SER A 135 9.52 15.78 5.79
C SER A 135 9.97 14.31 5.63
N MET A 136 10.68 14.00 4.53
CA MET A 136 11.31 12.69 4.30
C MET A 136 12.17 12.24 5.49
N ASP A 137 12.88 13.18 6.11
CA ASP A 137 13.69 12.91 7.31
C ASP A 137 12.82 12.52 8.51
N GLU A 138 11.64 13.12 8.63
CA GLU A 138 10.74 12.95 9.77
C GLU A 138 9.92 11.66 9.66
N ILE A 139 9.55 11.25 8.44
CA ILE A 139 8.95 9.94 8.15
C ILE A 139 9.98 8.82 8.34
N MET A 140 11.20 8.97 7.78
CA MET A 140 12.26 7.99 7.95
C MET A 140 12.68 7.84 9.41
N ASN A 141 12.79 8.95 10.16
CA ASN A 141 13.04 8.92 11.59
C ASN A 141 11.90 8.21 12.35
N THR A 142 10.64 8.54 12.07
CA THR A 142 9.51 7.90 12.78
C THR A 142 9.45 6.38 12.54
N LEU A 143 9.74 5.92 11.32
CA LEU A 143 9.78 4.50 10.99
C LEU A 143 11.02 3.81 11.57
N TYR A 144 12.19 4.46 11.61
CA TYR A 144 13.39 3.91 12.26
C TYR A 144 13.27 3.82 13.79
N PHE A 145 12.64 4.81 14.44
CA PHE A 145 12.51 4.85 15.91
C PHE A 145 11.42 3.90 16.46
N GLN A 146 10.49 3.43 15.64
CA GLN A 146 9.50 2.43 16.06
C GLN A 146 10.10 1.01 16.16
N ASP A 147 11.12 0.69 15.35
CA ASP A 147 11.78 -0.63 15.39
C ASP A 147 12.68 -0.81 16.62
N GLU A 148 13.27 0.25 17.20
CA GLU A 148 14.10 0.14 18.42
C GLU A 148 13.30 -0.07 19.72
N GLN A 149 12.00 0.26 19.74
CA GLN A 149 11.15 0.02 20.92
C GLN A 149 10.43 -1.34 20.89
N ALA A 150 10.44 -2.05 19.77
CA ALA A 150 9.83 -3.37 19.64
C ALA A 150 10.75 -4.54 20.10
N THR A 151 12.04 -4.29 20.35
CA THR A 151 13.05 -5.30 20.73
C THR A 151 13.37 -5.34 22.23
N THR A 152 12.66 -4.57 23.06
CA THR A 152 12.77 -4.64 24.53
C THR A 152 11.42 -5.03 25.16
N GLY A 153 11.11 -6.32 25.07
CA GLY A 153 9.98 -6.97 25.75
C GLY A 153 10.20 -8.46 25.88
#